data_AF-A0ABD3V1E5-F1
#
_entry.id   AF-A0ABD3V1E5-F1
#
_cell.length_a   1.000
_cell.length_b   1.000
_cell.length_c   1.000
_cell.angle_alpha   90.00
_cell.angle_beta   90.00
_cell.angle_gamma   90.00
#
_symmetry.space_group_name_H-M   'P 1'
#
loop_
_entity.id
_entity.type
_entity.pdbx_description
1 polymer ?
#
loop_
_entity_poly.entity_id
_entity_poly.type
_entity_poly.pdbx_seq_one_letter_code
_entity_poly.pdbx_strand_id
1 'polypeptide(L)'
;MALEFVESECWCTIWRRCHRSYKGRCHTANRVIMKPTSQHSHAASTGQLETARVRSTVKRRAEQTEEPARMIVQAAMGNLSRAAQATVPKTETIKRNIRRYRQLPPQINNNLSAELRLNFK
;
A
#
# COMPACT_ATOMS: atom_id res chain seq x y z
N MET A 1 -9.01 -37.33 -26.56
CA MET A 1 -8.80 -36.64 -25.27
C MET A 1 -8.37 -35.24 -25.59
N ALA A 2 -9.28 -34.27 -25.47
CA ALA A 2 -8.96 -32.86 -25.66
C ALA A 2 -8.12 -32.40 -24.45
N LEU A 3 -6.91 -31.93 -24.72
CA LEU A 3 -6.13 -31.17 -23.74
C LEU A 3 -6.77 -29.79 -23.69
N GLU A 4 -7.63 -29.55 -22.70
CA GLU A 4 -8.12 -28.22 -22.39
C GLU A 4 -6.94 -27.37 -21.92
N PHE A 5 -6.49 -26.48 -22.80
CA PHE A 5 -5.50 -25.46 -22.49
C PHE A 5 -6.19 -24.43 -21.59
N VAL A 6 -6.07 -24.57 -20.27
CA VAL A 6 -6.53 -23.56 -19.33
C VAL A 6 -5.61 -22.35 -19.51
N GLU A 7 -6.13 -21.29 -20.11
CA GLU A 7 -5.49 -19.97 -20.16
C GLU A 7 -5.27 -19.48 -18.72
N SER A 8 -4.10 -19.81 -18.15
CA SER A 8 -3.71 -19.25 -16.87
C SER A 8 -3.29 -17.80 -17.11
N GLU A 9 -4.19 -16.86 -16.86
CA GLU A 9 -3.90 -15.43 -16.86
C GLU A 9 -2.76 -15.13 -15.89
N CYS A 10 -1.53 -15.11 -16.41
CA CYS A 10 -0.35 -14.73 -15.63
C CYS A 10 -0.32 -13.21 -15.50
N TRP A 11 -0.96 -12.68 -14.46
CA TRP A 11 -0.88 -11.27 -14.12
C TRP A 11 0.54 -10.94 -13.64
N CYS A 12 1.38 -10.42 -14.52
CA CYS A 12 2.69 -9.90 -14.15
C CYS A 12 2.56 -8.39 -13.85
N THR A 13 2.81 -8.02 -12.60
CA THR A 13 2.82 -6.62 -12.15
C THR A 13 4.26 -6.14 -12.02
N ILE A 14 4.59 -5.06 -12.72
CA ILE A 14 5.88 -4.38 -12.60
C ILE A 14 5.76 -3.31 -11.52
N TRP A 15 6.38 -3.55 -10.37
CA TRP A 15 6.47 -2.58 -9.30
C TRP A 15 7.65 -1.64 -9.52
N ARG A 16 7.42 -0.34 -9.34
CA ARG A 16 8.46 0.68 -9.32
C ARG A 16 8.49 1.34 -7.94
N ARG A 17 9.72 1.72 -7.54
CA ARG A 17 10.05 2.86 -6.65
C ARG A 17 9.98 2.62 -5.12
N CYS A 18 11.16 2.52 -4.50
CA CYS A 18 11.36 2.65 -3.03
C CYS A 18 11.75 4.09 -2.61
N HIS A 19 12.40 4.87 -3.50
CA HIS A 19 12.82 6.26 -3.24
C HIS A 19 12.76 7.11 -4.52
N ARG A 20 12.54 8.43 -4.42
CA ARG A 20 12.33 9.33 -5.58
C ARG A 20 13.56 9.39 -6.51
N SER A 21 14.75 9.19 -5.97
CA SER A 21 16.02 9.19 -6.71
C SER A 21 16.42 7.84 -7.30
N TYR A 22 15.66 6.75 -7.06
CA TYR A 22 16.06 5.41 -7.45
C TYR A 22 15.10 4.75 -8.45
N LYS A 23 15.68 4.05 -9.45
CA LYS A 23 14.96 3.45 -10.60
C LYS A 23 14.75 1.94 -10.50
N GLY A 24 14.86 1.36 -9.30
CA GLY A 24 14.66 -0.07 -9.10
C GLY A 24 13.27 -0.56 -9.51
N ARG A 25 13.25 -1.72 -10.17
CA ARG A 25 12.04 -2.40 -10.67
C ARG A 25 12.01 -3.81 -10.11
N CYS A 26 10.82 -4.23 -9.68
CA CYS A 26 10.56 -5.59 -9.23
C CYS A 26 9.40 -6.15 -10.06
N HIS A 27 9.57 -7.36 -10.58
CA HIS A 27 8.53 -8.07 -11.31
C HIS A 27 7.91 -9.09 -10.37
N THR A 28 6.59 -9.02 -10.18
CA THR A 28 5.85 -10.05 -9.46
C THR A 28 4.87 -10.72 -10.40
N ALA A 29 4.78 -12.04 -10.38
CA ALA A 29 3.71 -12.80 -11.02
C ALA A 29 3.17 -13.81 -10.00
N ASN A 30 1.86 -14.00 -9.94
CA ASN A 30 1.23 -14.98 -9.03
C ASN A 30 1.71 -14.87 -7.57
N ARG A 31 1.87 -13.63 -7.07
CA ARG A 31 2.40 -13.30 -5.72
C ARG A 31 3.86 -13.71 -5.46
N VAL A 32 4.59 -14.17 -6.47
CA VAL A 32 6.00 -14.50 -6.41
C VAL A 32 6.83 -13.40 -7.05
N ILE A 33 7.98 -13.06 -6.45
CA ILE A 33 8.96 -12.15 -7.05
C ILE A 33 9.72 -12.93 -8.13
N MET A 34 9.48 -12.59 -9.40
CA MET A 34 10.02 -13.33 -10.54
C MET A 34 11.45 -12.90 -10.89
N LYS A 35 11.77 -11.61 -10.74
CA LYS A 35 13.12 -11.08 -10.99
C LYS A 35 13.42 -9.89 -10.08
N PRO A 36 14.49 -9.91 -9.27
CA PRO A 36 15.03 -8.73 -8.63
C PRO A 36 15.86 -7.96 -9.66
N THR A 37 15.25 -7.07 -10.44
CA THR A 37 15.92 -6.45 -11.61
C THR A 37 16.81 -5.25 -11.24
N SER A 38 17.02 -4.93 -9.96
CA SER A 38 17.90 -3.81 -9.59
C SER A 38 18.35 -3.84 -8.13
N GLN A 39 19.66 -3.69 -7.92
CA GLN A 39 20.25 -3.61 -6.58
C GLN A 39 20.04 -2.24 -5.98
N HIS A 40 19.30 -2.18 -4.87
CA HIS A 40 19.02 -0.94 -4.16
C HIS A 40 20.34 -0.30 -3.70
N SER A 41 20.51 0.99 -3.98
CA SER A 41 21.67 1.78 -3.53
C SER A 41 21.58 2.18 -2.05
N HIS A 42 20.61 1.63 -1.33
CA HIS A 42 20.33 1.90 0.08
C HIS A 42 19.78 0.63 0.72
N ALA A 43 20.09 0.46 2.00
CA ALA A 43 19.48 -0.57 2.81
C ALA A 43 18.01 -0.25 3.11
N ALA A 44 17.23 -1.30 3.39
CA ALA A 44 15.86 -1.13 3.86
C ALA A 44 15.87 -0.43 5.23
N SER A 45 15.09 0.65 5.36
CA SER A 45 14.88 1.31 6.65
C SER A 45 13.66 0.72 7.34
N THR A 46 13.88 0.00 8.44
CA THR A 46 12.81 -0.60 9.26
C THR A 46 11.81 0.45 9.75
N GLY A 47 12.29 1.61 10.20
CA GLY A 47 11.44 2.72 10.62
C GLY A 47 10.55 3.28 9.50
N GLN A 48 11.07 3.39 8.28
CA GLN A 48 10.27 3.83 7.13
C GLN A 48 9.23 2.78 6.73
N LEU A 49 9.57 1.49 6.77
CA LEU A 49 8.64 0.40 6.49
C LEU A 49 7.49 0.37 7.50
N GLU A 50 7.80 0.50 8.79
CA GLU A 50 6.79 0.59 9.84
C GLU A 50 5.91 1.84 9.67
N THR A 51 6.51 2.99 9.37
CA THR A 51 5.76 4.23 9.10
C THR A 51 4.82 4.07 7.91
N ALA A 52 5.25 3.39 6.84
CA ALA A 52 4.41 3.09 5.70
C ALA A 52 3.22 2.19 6.11
N ARG A 53 3.43 1.19 6.97
CA ARG A 53 2.36 0.35 7.53
C ARG A 53 1.37 1.15 8.39
N VAL A 54 1.84 2.10 9.19
CA VAL A 54 0.98 3.01 9.96
C VAL A 54 0.10 3.82 9.02
N ARG A 55 0.70 4.45 8.00
CA ARG A 55 -0.04 5.29 7.04
C ARG A 55 -1.09 4.50 6.28
N SER A 56 -0.76 3.29 5.82
CA SER A 56 -1.71 2.43 5.11
C SER A 56 -2.86 1.98 6.03
N THR A 57 -2.56 1.63 7.28
CA THR A 57 -3.57 1.24 8.27
C THR A 57 -4.51 2.38 8.60
N VAL A 58 -3.97 3.58 8.86
CA VAL A 58 -4.77 4.79 9.12
C VAL A 58 -5.66 5.11 7.93
N LYS A 59 -5.12 5.10 6.71
CA LYS A 59 -5.89 5.37 5.49
C LYS A 59 -7.03 4.37 5.34
N ARG A 60 -6.74 3.07 5.41
CA ARG A 60 -7.74 2.00 5.29
C ARG A 60 -8.85 2.15 6.33
N ARG A 61 -8.50 2.35 7.61
CA ARG A 61 -9.51 2.53 8.66
C ARG A 61 -10.33 3.80 8.48
N ALA A 62 -9.69 4.90 8.05
CA ALA A 62 -10.39 6.15 7.80
C ALA A 62 -11.43 6.03 6.68
N GLU A 63 -11.14 5.23 5.65
CA GLU A 63 -12.03 4.98 4.50
C GLU A 63 -13.13 3.96 4.82
N GLN A 64 -12.87 2.98 5.70
CA GLN A 64 -13.78 1.86 5.96
C GLN A 64 -14.60 1.97 7.24
N THR A 65 -14.27 2.92 8.14
CA THR A 65 -14.89 2.99 9.48
C THR A 65 -15.21 4.42 9.91
N GLU A 66 -16.24 4.57 10.73
CA GLU A 66 -16.65 5.83 11.36
C GLU A 66 -15.95 6.09 12.71
N GLU A 67 -14.98 5.25 13.10
CA GLU A 67 -14.28 5.34 14.38
C GLU A 67 -13.74 6.77 14.65
N PRO A 68 -13.75 7.27 15.88
CA PRO A 68 -13.15 8.56 16.19
C PRO A 68 -11.66 8.59 15.80
N ALA A 69 -11.19 9.70 15.21
CA ALA A 69 -9.81 9.80 14.72
C ALA A 69 -8.76 9.51 15.82
N ARG A 70 -9.07 9.84 17.08
CA ARG A 70 -8.24 9.51 18.25
C ARG A 70 -8.01 8.00 18.39
N MET A 71 -9.06 7.19 18.24
CA MET A 71 -8.99 5.74 18.34
C MET A 71 -8.15 5.15 17.21
N ILE A 72 -8.35 5.63 15.98
CA ILE A 72 -7.57 5.20 14.82
C ILE A 72 -6.08 5.50 15.02
N VAL A 73 -5.74 6.71 15.49
CA VAL A 73 -4.35 7.07 15.76
C VAL A 73 -3.77 6.21 16.88
N GLN A 74 -4.48 6.05 18.01
CA GLN A 74 -3.98 5.26 19.13
C GLN A 74 -3.71 3.81 18.71
N ALA A 75 -4.64 3.19 17.98
CA ALA A 75 -4.47 1.83 17.47
C ALA A 75 -3.30 1.72 16.49
N ALA A 76 -3.08 2.71 15.63
CA ALA A 76 -1.99 2.69 14.65
C ALA A 76 -0.61 2.99 15.27
N MET A 77 -0.57 3.74 16.37
CA MET A 77 0.68 4.20 17.00
C MET A 77 1.16 3.32 18.16
N GLY A 78 0.29 2.47 18.72
CA GLY A 78 0.55 1.78 19.99
C GLY A 78 1.80 0.90 20.04
N ASN A 79 2.20 0.28 18.93
CA ASN A 79 3.28 -0.72 18.88
C ASN A 79 4.44 -0.31 17.96
N LEU A 80 4.79 0.97 17.90
CA LEU A 80 5.85 1.46 17.02
C LEU A 80 7.24 1.37 17.65
N SER A 81 8.21 0.87 16.89
CA SER A 81 9.61 0.93 17.29
C SER A 81 10.09 2.38 17.46
N ARG A 82 11.14 2.59 18.26
CA ARG A 82 11.76 3.92 18.43
C ARG A 82 12.23 4.50 17.09
N ALA A 83 12.74 3.65 16.20
CA ALA A 83 13.14 4.05 14.85
C ALA A 83 11.96 4.55 14.02
N ALA A 84 10.80 3.89 14.11
CA ALA A 84 9.59 4.35 13.44
C ALA A 84 9.06 5.65 14.03
N GLN A 85 9.02 5.79 15.36
CA GLN A 85 8.54 7.01 16.02
C GLN A 85 9.26 8.28 15.53
N ALA A 86 10.56 8.20 15.22
CA ALA A 86 11.32 9.31 14.64
C ALA A 86 10.89 9.69 13.21
N THR A 87 10.29 8.76 12.48
CA THR A 87 9.91 8.92 11.06
C THR A 87 8.41 9.10 10.83
N VAL A 88 7.59 8.80 11.83
CA VAL A 88 6.13 8.89 11.76
C VAL A 88 5.70 10.37 11.79
N PRO A 89 4.70 10.78 10.99
CA PRO A 89 4.17 12.14 11.07
C PRO A 89 3.58 12.46 12.44
N LYS A 90 3.56 13.74 12.80
CA LYS A 90 2.89 14.21 14.02
C LYS A 90 1.43 13.78 14.04
N THR A 91 0.91 13.48 15.22
CA THR A 91 -0.50 13.09 15.46
C THR A 91 -1.51 14.03 14.79
N GLU A 92 -1.27 15.34 14.83
CA GLU A 92 -2.16 16.32 14.20
C GLU A 92 -2.20 16.22 12.68
N THR A 93 -1.06 15.89 12.06
CA THR A 93 -0.99 15.59 10.62
C THR A 93 -1.80 14.34 10.30
N ILE A 94 -1.71 13.30 11.13
CA ILE A 94 -2.44 12.05 10.95
C ILE A 94 -3.96 12.31 11.05
N LYS A 95 -4.43 13.04 12.07
CA LYS A 95 -5.84 13.43 12.23
C LYS A 95 -6.35 14.26 11.04
N ARG A 96 -5.54 15.19 10.54
CA ARG A 96 -5.87 15.97 9.33
C ARG A 96 -6.04 15.06 8.12
N ASN A 97 -5.16 14.07 7.95
CA ASN A 97 -5.26 13.11 6.85
C ASN A 97 -6.50 12.21 6.99
N ILE A 98 -6.85 11.74 8.19
CA ILE A 98 -8.08 10.97 8.43
C ILE A 98 -9.31 11.74 7.93
N ARG A 99 -9.43 13.03 8.31
CA ARG A 99 -10.52 13.89 7.82
C ARG A 99 -10.56 13.99 6.30
N ARG A 100 -9.39 14.17 5.67
CA ARG A 100 -9.29 14.22 4.20
C ARG A 100 -9.71 12.91 3.56
N TYR A 101 -9.25 11.76 4.05
CA TYR A 101 -9.58 10.46 3.48
C TYR A 101 -11.09 10.18 3.51
N ARG A 102 -11.80 10.62 4.55
CA ARG A 102 -13.26 10.51 4.64
C ARG A 102 -14.02 11.39 3.66
N GLN A 103 -13.43 12.50 3.24
CA GLN A 103 -14.03 13.44 2.29
C GLN A 103 -13.73 13.08 0.84
N LEU A 104 -12.73 12.22 0.61
CA LEU A 104 -12.37 11.79 -0.74
C LEU A 104 -13.36 10.71 -1.21
N PRO A 105 -13.73 10.71 -2.50
CA PRO A 105 -14.48 9.61 -3.07
C PRO A 105 -13.69 8.29 -2.92
N PRO A 106 -14.38 7.14 -2.81
CA PRO A 106 -13.73 5.85 -2.71
C PRO A 106 -12.78 5.67 -3.90
N GLN A 107 -11.50 5.47 -3.59
CA GLN A 107 -10.47 5.30 -4.60
C GLN A 107 -10.67 3.94 -5.24
N ILE A 108 -11.12 3.88 -6.50
CA ILE A 108 -11.18 2.63 -7.26
C ILE A 108 -9.75 2.09 -7.34
N ASN A 109 -9.49 0.96 -6.69
CA ASN A 109 -8.20 0.28 -6.80
C ASN A 109 -8.05 -0.21 -8.24
N ASN A 110 -7.14 0.42 -8.98
CA ASN A 110 -6.80 0.02 -10.36
C ASN A 110 -6.18 -1.38 -10.49
N ASN A 111 -6.16 -2.15 -9.40
CA ASN A 111 -5.74 -3.54 -9.33
C ASN A 111 -6.93 -4.53 -9.29
N LEU A 112 -8.18 -4.06 -9.45
CA LEU A 112 -9.30 -4.95 -9.78
C LEU A 112 -9.16 -5.41 -11.24
N SER A 113 -9.54 -6.67 -11.49
CA SER A 113 -9.62 -7.25 -12.83
C SER A 113 -10.43 -6.33 -13.76
N ALA A 114 -10.05 -6.29 -15.04
CA ALA A 114 -10.61 -5.38 -16.03
C ALA A 114 -12.15 -5.44 -16.12
N GLU A 115 -12.75 -6.56 -15.72
CA GLU A 115 -14.19 -6.82 -15.74
C GLU A 115 -15.01 -5.91 -14.81
N LEU A 116 -14.47 -5.49 -13.66
CA LEU A 116 -15.20 -4.61 -12.72
C LEU A 116 -15.20 -3.13 -13.13
N ARG A 117 -14.42 -2.75 -14.16
CA ARG A 117 -14.37 -1.38 -14.67
C ARG A 117 -15.53 -1.05 -15.62
N LEU A 118 -16.23 -2.05 -16.15
CA LEU A 118 -17.30 -1.86 -17.14
C LEU A 118 -18.69 -1.65 -16.52
N ASN A 119 -18.87 -1.98 -15.24
CA ASN A 119 -20.18 -1.92 -14.57
C ASN A 119 -20.52 -0.57 -13.94
N PHE A 120 -19.68 0.46 -14.14
CA PHE A 120 -19.88 1.81 -13.58
C PHE A 120 -19.91 2.92 -14.66
N LYS A 121 -20.29 2.58 -15.90
CA LYS A 121 -20.61 3.59 -16.92
C LYS A 121 -22.10 3.91 -16.92
#